data_AF-A0A371CF30-F1
#
_entry.id   AF-A0A371CF30-F1
#
_cell.length_a   1.000
_cell.length_b   1.000
_cell.length_c   1.000
_cell.angle_alpha   90.00
_cell.angle_beta   90.00
_cell.angle_gamma   90.00
#
_symmetry.space_group_name_H-M   'P 1'
#
loop_
_entity.id
_entity.type
_entity.pdbx_description
1 polymer ?
#
loop_
_entity_poly.entity_id
_entity_poly.type
_entity_poly.pdbx_seq_one_letter_code
_entity_poly.pdbx_strand_id
1 'polypeptide(L)'
;MAAEPFPPWLTAFTGLTAWPQDNPPYIPLDYVDLATVPNHIAKRELGICDGVERTACSFDCHLCIAFDDIRTCNKISQTFDDGPSPSTPKLLEMLPSKTTFFVQGVNVVRFPEIFREQHRQGHLLASHTWSHPNLASLSNEEIVAQLQWTNWAMNATAGIIPRYFRPPYGAIDNRVRAIVRMLGMQSVLWDRDTFDWKVNAGIKTSPEVVEEVQDWKLQGGGWGLILEHDTTIKTVNVGLDVAKALGPNQLTVAECVGQTQWYQDPARLGNEPRRGHRAASYQRS
;
A
#
# COMPACT_ATOMS: atom_id res chain seq x y z
N MET A 1 21.32 -6.01 -7.97
CA MET A 1 20.07 -6.71 -8.35
C MET A 1 19.54 -6.05 -9.60
N ALA A 2 19.06 -6.82 -10.58
CA ALA A 2 18.46 -6.25 -11.78
C ALA A 2 17.03 -5.76 -11.47
N ALA A 3 16.62 -4.68 -12.13
CA ALA A 3 15.24 -4.19 -12.04
C ALA A 3 14.28 -5.16 -12.76
N GLU A 4 13.00 -5.09 -12.41
CA GLU A 4 11.96 -5.88 -13.07
C GLU A 4 11.87 -5.51 -14.57
N PRO A 5 11.94 -6.48 -15.48
CA PRO A 5 11.75 -6.21 -16.91
C PRO A 5 10.36 -5.61 -17.18
N PHE A 6 10.28 -4.66 -18.12
CA PHE A 6 8.99 -4.15 -18.56
C PHE A 6 8.25 -5.23 -19.36
N PRO A 7 7.04 -5.66 -18.95
CA PRO A 7 6.45 -6.85 -19.52
C PRO A 7 5.78 -6.58 -20.88
N PRO A 8 5.86 -7.51 -21.85
CA PRO A 8 5.30 -7.31 -23.19
C PRO A 8 3.80 -7.01 -23.22
N TRP A 9 3.01 -7.55 -22.28
CA TRP A 9 1.57 -7.27 -22.20
C TRP A 9 1.30 -5.81 -21.87
N LEU A 10 2.15 -5.17 -21.05
CA LEU A 10 1.98 -3.77 -20.68
C LEU A 10 2.41 -2.87 -21.84
N THR A 11 3.39 -3.30 -22.65
CA THR A 11 3.69 -2.64 -23.94
C THR A 11 2.52 -2.72 -24.90
N ALA A 12 1.91 -3.89 -25.05
CA ALA A 12 0.75 -4.06 -25.93
C ALA A 12 -0.45 -3.19 -25.47
N PHE A 13 -0.60 -2.98 -24.16
CA PHE A 13 -1.68 -2.20 -23.59
C PHE A 13 -1.44 -0.68 -23.62
N THR A 14 -0.22 -0.23 -23.29
CA THR A 14 0.09 1.20 -23.08
C THR A 14 0.89 1.83 -24.23
N GLY A 15 1.51 1.02 -25.08
CA GLY A 15 2.51 1.46 -26.06
C GLY A 15 3.87 1.82 -25.47
N LEU A 16 4.06 1.73 -24.15
CA LEU A 16 5.32 2.04 -23.48
C LEU A 16 6.28 0.84 -23.49
N THR A 17 7.58 1.10 -23.35
CA THR A 17 8.62 0.07 -23.35
C THR A 17 9.51 0.10 -22.12
N ALA A 18 9.17 0.95 -21.14
CA ALA A 18 9.93 1.11 -19.90
C ALA A 18 8.98 1.55 -18.77
N TRP A 19 9.34 1.18 -17.55
CA TRP A 19 8.64 1.66 -16.35
C TRP A 19 8.77 3.18 -16.25
N PRO A 20 7.72 3.88 -15.81
CA PRO A 20 7.77 5.33 -15.66
C PRO A 20 8.74 5.74 -14.55
N GLN A 21 9.15 7.00 -14.57
CA GLN A 21 9.82 7.64 -13.44
C GLN A 21 8.80 7.95 -12.33
N ASP A 22 9.14 8.83 -11.39
CA ASP A 22 8.30 9.11 -10.22
C ASP A 22 6.89 9.65 -10.55
N ASN A 23 6.71 10.32 -11.69
CA ASN A 23 5.40 10.78 -12.14
C ASN A 23 4.91 9.92 -13.30
N PRO A 24 4.11 8.87 -13.03
CA PRO A 24 3.68 7.96 -14.06
C PRO A 24 2.55 8.57 -14.90
N PRO A 25 2.48 8.26 -16.21
CA PRO A 25 1.43 8.75 -17.07
C PRO A 25 0.08 8.11 -16.70
N TYR A 26 -0.99 8.89 -16.80
CA TYR A 26 -2.35 8.36 -16.74
C TYR A 26 -2.65 7.54 -18.00
N ILE A 27 -3.12 6.32 -17.79
CA ILE A 27 -3.64 5.43 -18.84
C ILE A 27 -5.13 5.24 -18.56
N PRO A 28 -6.04 5.65 -19.46
CA PRO A 28 -7.48 5.46 -19.27
C PRO A 28 -7.85 3.98 -19.06
N LEU A 29 -8.78 3.74 -18.14
CA LEU A 29 -9.29 2.42 -17.82
C LEU A 29 -10.81 2.44 -17.97
N ASP A 30 -11.38 1.50 -18.72
CA ASP A 30 -12.82 1.47 -19.02
C ASP A 30 -13.72 1.35 -17.77
N TYR A 31 -13.15 0.87 -16.66
CA TYR A 31 -13.86 0.69 -15.38
C TYR A 31 -13.64 1.85 -14.39
N VAL A 32 -12.89 2.89 -14.77
CA VAL A 32 -12.68 4.08 -13.94
C VAL A 32 -13.50 5.24 -14.51
N ASP A 33 -14.57 5.59 -13.80
CA ASP A 33 -15.41 6.74 -14.14
C ASP A 33 -15.13 7.94 -13.22
N LEU A 34 -14.22 8.81 -13.66
CA LEU A 34 -13.82 10.00 -12.93
C LEU A 34 -14.95 11.03 -12.75
N ALA A 35 -16.04 10.95 -13.53
CA ALA A 35 -17.18 11.87 -13.38
C ALA A 35 -17.94 11.64 -12.07
N THR A 36 -17.80 10.47 -11.46
CA THR A 36 -18.42 10.13 -10.17
C THR A 36 -17.57 10.53 -8.96
N VAL A 37 -16.34 10.99 -9.19
CA VAL A 37 -15.45 11.46 -8.12
C VAL A 37 -15.93 12.83 -7.60
N PRO A 38 -16.02 13.05 -6.27
CA PRO A 38 -16.44 14.33 -5.71
C PRO A 38 -15.62 15.52 -6.25
N ASN A 39 -16.27 16.43 -6.97
CA ASN A 39 -15.59 17.58 -7.61
C ASN A 39 -15.52 18.83 -6.74
N HIS A 40 -16.19 18.84 -5.57
CA HIS A 40 -16.20 19.97 -4.65
C HIS A 40 -15.01 19.98 -3.66
N ILE A 41 -14.19 18.93 -3.66
CA ILE A 41 -13.05 18.80 -2.75
C ILE A 41 -11.80 19.34 -3.46
N ALA A 42 -11.33 20.49 -2.98
CA ALA A 42 -10.14 21.15 -3.48
C ALA A 42 -8.87 20.32 -3.22
N LYS A 43 -7.94 20.39 -4.16
CA LYS A 43 -6.57 19.89 -3.98
C LYS A 43 -5.87 20.74 -2.92
N ARG A 44 -5.01 20.11 -2.12
CA ARG A 44 -4.26 20.81 -1.05
C ARG A 44 -2.85 20.28 -0.89
N GLU A 45 -1.96 21.17 -0.48
CA GLU A 45 -0.61 20.80 -0.06
C GLU A 45 -0.61 20.07 1.28
N LEU A 46 0.45 19.30 1.52
CA LEU A 46 0.57 18.50 2.74
C LEU A 46 0.60 19.41 3.98
N GLY A 47 -0.20 19.07 4.99
CA GLY A 47 -0.28 19.81 6.25
C GLY A 47 -1.11 21.10 6.21
N ILE A 48 -1.67 21.48 5.05
CA ILE A 48 -2.56 22.63 4.93
C ILE A 48 -4.01 22.19 5.10
N CYS A 49 -4.55 22.43 6.31
CA CYS A 49 -5.91 22.02 6.67
C CYS A 49 -6.91 23.18 6.78
N ASP A 50 -6.44 24.42 6.64
CA ASP A 50 -7.30 25.59 6.61
C ASP A 50 -8.26 25.54 5.42
N GLY A 51 -9.56 25.70 5.70
CA GLY A 51 -10.60 25.62 4.67
C GLY A 51 -10.96 24.20 4.22
N VAL A 52 -10.35 23.15 4.78
CA VAL A 52 -10.76 21.77 4.50
C VAL A 52 -12.05 21.46 5.26
N GLU A 53 -13.17 21.48 4.55
CA GLU A 53 -14.49 21.09 5.05
C GLU A 53 -14.47 19.68 5.65
N ARG A 54 -15.17 19.48 6.79
CA ARG A 54 -15.28 18.14 7.41
C ARG A 54 -15.94 17.11 6.47
N THR A 55 -16.79 17.56 5.56
CA THR A 55 -17.45 16.74 4.54
C THR A 55 -16.48 16.17 3.50
N ALA A 56 -15.28 16.75 3.35
CA ALA A 56 -14.22 16.15 2.54
C ALA A 56 -13.71 14.83 3.15
N CYS A 57 -13.97 14.59 4.44
CA CYS A 57 -13.50 13.46 5.21
C CYS A 57 -11.98 13.24 5.08
N SER A 58 -11.19 14.29 5.30
CA SER A 58 -9.73 14.17 5.32
C SER A 58 -9.23 13.49 6.60
N PHE A 59 -8.40 12.45 6.45
CA PHE A 59 -7.77 11.78 7.60
C PHE A 59 -6.64 12.63 8.21
N ASP A 60 -5.75 13.14 7.37
CA ASP A 60 -4.63 14.01 7.75
C ASP A 60 -5.09 15.29 8.48
N CYS A 61 -6.24 15.86 8.13
CA CYS A 61 -6.75 17.08 8.77
C CYS A 61 -7.72 16.82 9.92
N HIS A 62 -8.59 15.81 9.80
CA HIS A 62 -9.71 15.63 10.73
C HIS A 62 -9.78 14.25 11.37
N LEU A 63 -8.79 13.38 11.12
CA LEU A 63 -8.81 11.95 11.47
C LEU A 63 -10.09 11.26 11.01
N CYS A 64 -10.68 11.73 9.90
CA CYS A 64 -11.93 11.20 9.38
C CYS A 64 -11.70 9.83 8.73
N ILE A 65 -12.57 8.88 9.07
CA ILE A 65 -12.55 7.49 8.64
C ILE A 65 -13.86 7.20 7.93
N ALA A 66 -13.80 6.70 6.70
CA ALA A 66 -14.97 6.22 6.00
C ALA A 66 -15.39 4.84 6.51
N PHE A 67 -16.64 4.44 6.24
CA PHE A 67 -17.22 3.19 6.75
C PHE A 67 -16.44 1.92 6.37
N ASP A 68 -15.70 1.97 5.25
CA ASP A 68 -14.91 0.89 4.69
C ASP A 68 -13.40 1.10 4.86
N ASP A 69 -12.96 2.14 5.57
CA ASP A 69 -11.54 2.26 5.90
C ASP A 69 -11.17 1.29 7.03
N ILE A 70 -9.98 0.70 6.92
CA ILE A 70 -9.38 -0.06 8.02
C ILE A 70 -8.45 0.86 8.79
N ARG A 71 -8.75 1.17 10.05
CA ARG A 71 -7.87 2.01 10.89
C ARG A 71 -7.15 1.23 11.98
N THR A 72 -7.75 0.15 12.46
CA THR A 72 -7.33 -0.53 13.68
C THR A 72 -7.31 -2.04 13.52
N CYS A 73 -6.79 -2.72 14.52
CA CYS A 73 -6.73 -4.17 14.61
C CYS A 73 -7.05 -4.62 16.04
N ASN A 74 -7.76 -5.74 16.19
CA ASN A 74 -8.08 -6.29 17.52
C ASN A 74 -6.87 -6.88 18.28
N LYS A 75 -5.69 -6.89 17.65
CA LYS A 75 -4.40 -7.15 18.28
C LYS A 75 -3.42 -6.07 17.85
N ILE A 76 -2.54 -5.66 18.75
CA ILE A 76 -1.43 -4.79 18.41
C ILE A 76 -0.54 -5.46 17.34
N SER A 77 -0.54 -4.90 16.14
CA SER A 77 0.06 -5.55 14.96
C SER A 77 0.87 -4.56 14.14
N GLN A 78 2.11 -4.91 13.84
CA GLN A 78 3.03 -4.13 13.02
C GLN A 78 2.61 -4.15 11.56
N THR A 79 2.84 -3.03 10.87
CA THR A 79 2.81 -2.91 9.41
C THR A 79 3.94 -1.99 8.97
N PHE A 80 4.48 -2.23 7.77
CA PHE A 80 5.68 -1.54 7.29
C PHE A 80 5.42 -0.85 5.95
N ASP A 81 5.71 0.44 5.89
CA ASP A 81 5.55 1.29 4.70
C ASP A 81 6.88 1.51 3.98
N ASP A 82 6.77 1.98 2.73
CA ASP A 82 7.82 2.48 1.84
C ASP A 82 8.77 1.47 1.21
N GLY A 83 8.78 0.22 1.68
CA GLY A 83 9.56 -0.85 1.07
C GLY A 83 9.09 -1.27 -0.34
N PRO A 84 9.69 -2.33 -0.90
CA PRO A 84 10.89 -2.97 -0.40
C PRO A 84 12.13 -2.06 -0.50
N SER A 85 13.12 -2.29 0.35
CA SER A 85 14.39 -1.57 0.37
C SER A 85 15.55 -2.55 0.50
N PRO A 86 16.82 -2.12 0.31
CA PRO A 86 17.98 -2.95 0.62
C PRO A 86 18.06 -3.42 2.09
N SER A 87 17.30 -2.79 3.00
CA SER A 87 17.26 -3.15 4.43
C SER A 87 16.17 -4.18 4.74
N THR A 88 15.12 -4.28 3.92
CA THR A 88 14.00 -5.21 4.09
C THR A 88 14.42 -6.67 4.28
N PRO A 89 15.45 -7.23 3.60
CA PRO A 89 15.85 -8.63 3.80
C PRO A 89 16.20 -8.96 5.25
N LYS A 90 16.83 -8.03 5.98
CA LYS A 90 17.14 -8.21 7.41
C LYS A 90 15.87 -8.28 8.25
N LEU A 91 14.88 -7.46 7.92
CA LEU A 91 13.58 -7.49 8.61
C LEU A 91 12.91 -8.86 8.39
N LEU A 92 12.86 -9.33 7.14
CA LEU A 92 12.25 -10.62 6.79
C LEU A 92 12.91 -11.82 7.49
N GLU A 93 14.24 -11.82 7.60
CA GLU A 93 14.96 -12.90 8.28
C GLU A 93 14.57 -13.05 9.76
N MET A 94 14.18 -11.95 10.41
CA MET A 94 14.06 -11.87 11.87
C MET A 94 12.64 -11.61 12.38
N LEU A 95 11.66 -11.41 11.49
CA LEU A 95 10.26 -11.23 11.89
C LEU A 95 9.68 -12.52 12.52
N PRO A 96 8.97 -12.42 13.66
CA PRO A 96 8.46 -13.59 14.37
C PRO A 96 7.13 -14.13 13.80
N SER A 97 6.48 -13.37 12.92
CA SER A 97 5.18 -13.70 12.34
C SER A 97 4.97 -13.00 10.99
N LYS A 98 3.92 -13.42 10.28
CA LYS A 98 3.43 -12.68 9.10
C LYS A 98 2.95 -11.29 9.52
N THR A 99 3.08 -10.35 8.58
CA THR A 99 2.74 -8.93 8.75
C THR A 99 2.30 -8.38 7.40
N THR A 100 1.97 -7.09 7.33
CA THR A 100 1.60 -6.38 6.12
C THR A 100 2.66 -5.37 5.72
N PHE A 101 3.08 -5.41 4.46
CA PHE A 101 3.95 -4.43 3.84
C PHE A 101 3.17 -3.59 2.82
N PHE A 102 3.24 -2.26 2.95
CA PHE A 102 2.72 -1.31 1.98
C PHE A 102 3.86 -0.83 1.10
N VAL A 103 3.89 -1.34 -0.14
CA VAL A 103 5.04 -1.18 -1.03
C VAL A 103 4.86 -0.05 -2.03
N GLN A 104 5.94 0.68 -2.31
CA GLN A 104 5.97 1.63 -3.43
C GLN A 104 6.22 0.89 -4.74
N GLY A 105 5.46 1.23 -5.78
CA GLY A 105 5.60 0.60 -7.10
C GLY A 105 6.99 0.75 -7.71
N VAL A 106 7.64 1.92 -7.56
CA VAL A 106 9.02 2.13 -8.00
C VAL A 106 10.00 1.16 -7.32
N ASN A 107 9.75 0.82 -6.06
CA ASN A 107 10.60 -0.08 -5.28
C ASN A 107 10.34 -1.56 -5.60
N VAL A 108 9.10 -1.93 -5.95
CA VAL A 108 8.79 -3.25 -6.53
C VAL A 108 9.61 -3.48 -7.80
N VAL A 109 9.68 -2.49 -8.69
CA VAL A 109 10.48 -2.59 -9.92
C VAL A 109 11.99 -2.57 -9.62
N ARG A 110 12.44 -1.77 -8.66
CA ARG A 110 13.87 -1.63 -8.33
C ARG A 110 14.42 -2.84 -7.58
N PHE A 111 13.61 -3.48 -6.74
CA PHE A 111 14.00 -4.58 -5.86
C PHE A 111 13.06 -5.80 -5.98
N PRO A 112 12.90 -6.36 -7.20
CA PRO A 112 11.88 -7.37 -7.46
C PRO A 112 12.11 -8.67 -6.69
N GLU A 113 13.36 -9.07 -6.48
CA GLU A 113 13.68 -10.27 -5.68
C GLU A 113 13.30 -10.11 -4.21
N ILE A 114 13.44 -8.90 -3.65
CA ILE A 114 13.03 -8.63 -2.27
C ILE A 114 11.51 -8.69 -2.17
N PHE A 115 10.79 -8.11 -3.14
CA PHE A 115 9.34 -8.18 -3.20
C PHE A 115 8.82 -9.63 -3.33
N ARG A 116 9.43 -10.43 -4.22
CA ARG A 116 9.14 -11.86 -4.35
C ARG A 116 9.40 -12.61 -3.05
N GLU A 117 10.46 -12.25 -2.33
CA GLU A 117 10.78 -12.85 -1.04
C GLU A 117 9.72 -12.54 0.03
N GLN A 118 9.27 -11.29 0.12
CA GLN A 118 8.15 -10.92 1.01
C GLN A 118 6.91 -11.76 0.69
N HIS A 119 6.61 -11.94 -0.60
CA HIS A 119 5.47 -12.75 -1.04
C HIS A 119 5.65 -14.24 -0.69
N ARG A 120 6.84 -14.80 -0.95
CA ARG A 120 7.18 -16.22 -0.71
C ARG A 120 7.14 -16.59 0.77
N GLN A 121 7.53 -15.67 1.65
CA GLN A 121 7.41 -15.85 3.11
C GLN A 121 5.96 -15.71 3.61
N GLY A 122 5.03 -15.34 2.72
CA GLY A 122 3.60 -15.30 3.00
C GLY A 122 3.18 -14.08 3.80
N HIS A 123 3.89 -12.95 3.65
CA HIS A 123 3.42 -11.66 4.14
C HIS A 123 2.32 -11.10 3.24
N LEU A 124 1.46 -10.25 3.80
CA LEU A 124 0.47 -9.52 3.02
C LEU A 124 1.18 -8.35 2.33
N LEU A 125 1.04 -8.24 1.00
CA LEU A 125 1.60 -7.13 0.22
C LEU A 125 0.48 -6.22 -0.27
N ALA A 126 0.58 -4.93 0.05
CA ALA A 126 -0.41 -3.90 -0.23
C ALA A 126 0.23 -2.71 -0.95
N SER A 127 -0.57 -1.90 -1.64
CA SER A 127 -0.08 -0.75 -2.39
C SER A 127 0.22 0.45 -1.48
N HIS A 128 1.29 1.19 -1.78
CA HIS A 128 1.61 2.47 -1.16
C HIS A 128 1.89 3.55 -2.22
N THR A 129 1.08 3.57 -3.28
CA THR A 129 1.29 4.39 -4.51
C THR A 129 2.54 4.00 -5.29
N TRP A 130 2.80 4.70 -6.40
CA TRP A 130 3.94 4.43 -7.26
C TRP A 130 5.20 5.01 -6.67
N SER A 131 5.19 6.29 -6.31
CA SER A 131 6.36 7.07 -5.90
C SER A 131 6.18 7.91 -4.63
N HIS A 132 5.15 7.58 -3.83
CA HIS A 132 4.86 8.22 -2.55
C HIS A 132 4.46 9.73 -2.60
N PRO A 133 3.66 10.22 -3.56
CA PRO A 133 3.17 11.59 -3.51
C PRO A 133 2.03 11.77 -2.50
N ASN A 134 1.84 13.01 -2.05
CA ASN A 134 0.63 13.44 -1.36
C ASN A 134 -0.57 13.37 -2.31
N LEU A 135 -1.44 12.37 -2.16
CA LEU A 135 -2.58 12.20 -3.07
C LEU A 135 -3.59 13.36 -3.03
N ALA A 136 -3.67 14.09 -1.91
CA ALA A 136 -4.57 15.23 -1.80
C ALA A 136 -4.15 16.44 -2.64
N SER A 137 -2.89 16.53 -3.08
CA SER A 137 -2.43 17.61 -3.98
C SER A 137 -2.61 17.27 -5.47
N LEU A 138 -2.92 16.01 -5.78
CA LEU A 138 -2.97 15.49 -7.15
C LEU A 138 -4.35 15.68 -7.81
N SER A 139 -4.36 15.66 -9.14
CA SER A 139 -5.57 15.44 -9.95
C SER A 139 -6.08 14.00 -9.79
N ASN A 140 -7.31 13.75 -10.22
CA ASN A 140 -7.91 12.41 -10.14
C ASN A 140 -7.16 11.42 -11.05
N GLU A 141 -6.75 11.85 -12.23
CA GLU A 141 -5.96 11.10 -13.20
C GLU A 141 -4.59 10.70 -12.62
N GLU A 142 -3.92 11.63 -11.94
CA GLU A 142 -2.64 11.37 -11.28
C GLU A 142 -2.80 10.37 -10.11
N ILE A 143 -3.89 10.46 -9.33
CA ILE A 143 -4.18 9.46 -8.29
C ILE A 143 -4.38 8.08 -8.91
N VAL A 144 -5.16 7.97 -10.00
CA VAL A 144 -5.34 6.69 -10.71
C VAL A 144 -4.00 6.16 -11.21
N ALA A 145 -3.16 7.01 -11.81
CA ALA A 145 -1.85 6.62 -12.31
C ALA A 145 -0.97 6.07 -11.18
N GLN A 146 -0.88 6.78 -10.05
CA GLN A 146 -0.09 6.37 -8.89
C GLN A 146 -0.51 5.00 -8.34
N LEU A 147 -1.81 4.70 -8.33
CA LEU A 147 -2.32 3.43 -7.82
C LEU A 147 -2.20 2.30 -8.85
N GLN A 148 -2.58 2.56 -10.10
CA GLN A 148 -2.63 1.52 -11.13
C GLN A 148 -1.24 1.07 -11.59
N TRP A 149 -0.26 1.97 -11.67
CA TRP A 149 1.11 1.59 -12.00
C TRP A 149 1.73 0.68 -10.95
N THR A 150 1.44 0.91 -9.67
CA THR A 150 1.82 -0.02 -8.60
C THR A 150 1.14 -1.37 -8.74
N ASN A 151 -0.17 -1.38 -9.04
CA ASN A 151 -0.89 -2.63 -9.28
C ASN A 151 -0.28 -3.45 -10.43
N TRP A 152 0.10 -2.79 -11.52
CA TRP A 152 0.76 -3.46 -12.66
C TRP A 152 2.16 -3.96 -12.32
N ALA A 153 2.96 -3.20 -11.56
CA ALA A 153 4.27 -3.66 -11.11
C ALA A 153 4.16 -4.87 -10.18
N MET A 154 3.27 -4.83 -9.19
CA MET A 154 3.01 -5.97 -8.30
C MET A 154 2.56 -7.22 -9.08
N ASN A 155 1.70 -7.03 -10.09
CA ASN A 155 1.25 -8.13 -10.95
C ASN A 155 2.39 -8.68 -11.83
N ALA A 156 3.18 -7.81 -12.45
CA ALA A 156 4.30 -8.22 -13.29
C ALA A 156 5.36 -8.99 -12.48
N THR A 157 5.65 -8.56 -11.25
CA THR A 157 6.74 -9.13 -10.45
C THR A 157 6.34 -10.44 -9.76
N ALA A 158 5.11 -10.53 -9.21
CA ALA A 158 4.69 -11.67 -8.39
C ALA A 158 3.28 -12.21 -8.69
N GLY A 159 2.61 -11.73 -9.76
CA GLY A 159 1.29 -12.21 -10.17
C GLY A 159 0.16 -11.84 -9.20
N ILE A 160 0.34 -10.79 -8.40
CA ILE A 160 -0.63 -10.34 -7.40
C ILE A 160 -1.17 -8.95 -7.72
N ILE A 161 -2.45 -8.74 -7.44
CA ILE A 161 -3.10 -7.44 -7.53
C ILE A 161 -3.57 -7.06 -6.12
N PRO A 162 -3.06 -5.96 -5.53
CA PRO A 162 -3.32 -5.64 -4.13
C PRO A 162 -4.79 -5.31 -3.91
N ARG A 163 -5.36 -5.82 -2.81
CA ARG A 163 -6.70 -5.42 -2.33
C ARG A 163 -6.63 -4.24 -1.36
N TYR A 164 -5.48 -4.02 -0.75
CA TYR A 164 -5.29 -3.00 0.27
C TYR A 164 -4.32 -1.94 -0.21
N PHE A 165 -4.56 -0.72 0.25
CA PHE A 165 -3.76 0.45 -0.07
C PHE A 165 -3.63 1.34 1.16
N ARG A 166 -2.44 1.89 1.43
CA ARG A 166 -2.25 2.93 2.44
C ARG A 166 -1.84 4.25 1.77
N PRO A 167 -2.48 5.38 2.10
CA PRO A 167 -2.10 6.68 1.56
C PRO A 167 -0.80 7.21 2.18
N PRO A 168 0.19 7.62 1.37
CA PRO A 168 1.33 8.41 1.83
C PRO A 168 0.88 9.55 2.75
N TYR A 169 1.58 9.73 3.87
CA TYR A 169 1.31 10.75 4.88
C TYR A 169 -0.08 10.70 5.54
N GLY A 170 -0.89 9.66 5.27
CA GLY A 170 -2.29 9.66 5.69
C GLY A 170 -3.16 10.62 4.88
N ALA A 171 -2.63 11.18 3.79
CA ALA A 171 -3.30 12.20 2.99
C ALA A 171 -4.37 11.56 2.09
N ILE A 172 -5.56 11.38 2.64
CA ILE A 172 -6.71 10.78 1.97
C ILE A 172 -7.97 11.60 2.27
N ASP A 173 -8.78 11.82 1.24
CA ASP A 173 -10.11 12.42 1.32
C ASP A 173 -11.10 11.62 0.47
N ASN A 174 -12.35 12.09 0.37
CA ASN A 174 -13.38 11.39 -0.39
C ASN A 174 -13.10 11.29 -1.90
N ARG A 175 -12.23 12.12 -2.50
CA ARG A 175 -11.80 11.92 -3.89
C ARG A 175 -10.93 10.69 -4.01
N VAL A 176 -9.91 10.62 -3.16
CA VAL A 176 -8.99 9.48 -3.13
C VAL A 176 -9.74 8.19 -2.83
N ARG A 177 -10.64 8.16 -1.85
CA ARG A 177 -11.46 6.98 -1.54
C ARG A 177 -12.34 6.53 -2.70
N ALA A 178 -12.96 7.47 -3.41
CA ALA A 178 -13.78 7.13 -4.58
C ALA A 178 -12.94 6.38 -5.64
N ILE A 179 -11.72 6.85 -5.90
CA ILE A 179 -10.81 6.23 -6.87
C ILE A 179 -10.30 4.87 -6.35
N VAL A 180 -9.91 4.78 -5.09
CA VAL A 180 -9.48 3.52 -4.46
C VAL A 180 -10.54 2.42 -4.61
N ARG A 181 -11.83 2.76 -4.41
CA ARG A 181 -12.95 1.84 -4.59
C ARG A 181 -13.15 1.42 -6.05
N MET A 182 -13.01 2.33 -7.02
CA MET A 182 -13.08 2.00 -8.45
C MET A 182 -11.99 1.02 -8.87
N LEU A 183 -10.81 1.12 -8.25
CA LEU A 183 -9.70 0.19 -8.45
C LEU A 183 -9.83 -1.11 -7.63
N GLY A 184 -10.98 -1.34 -6.98
CA GLY A 184 -11.26 -2.55 -6.22
C GLY A 184 -10.46 -2.70 -4.93
N MET A 185 -9.87 -1.60 -4.43
CA MET A 185 -9.04 -1.58 -3.25
C MET A 185 -9.77 -1.01 -2.03
N GLN A 186 -9.22 -1.28 -0.86
CA GLN A 186 -9.66 -0.78 0.44
C GLN A 186 -8.53 0.05 1.09
N SER A 187 -8.88 1.21 1.63
CA SER A 187 -7.91 2.07 2.31
C SER A 187 -7.59 1.56 3.71
N VAL A 188 -6.30 1.58 4.05
CA VAL A 188 -5.75 1.18 5.34
C VAL A 188 -4.98 2.35 5.93
N LEU A 189 -5.42 2.78 7.11
CA LEU A 189 -4.83 3.84 7.90
C LEU A 189 -4.13 3.20 9.13
N TRP A 190 -3.99 3.96 10.20
CA TRP A 190 -3.43 3.50 11.46
C TRP A 190 -4.04 4.27 12.64
N ASP A 191 -3.85 3.73 13.82
CA ASP A 191 -4.18 4.38 15.09
C ASP A 191 -3.03 4.34 16.11
N ARG A 192 -1.91 3.70 15.74
CA ARG A 192 -0.67 3.64 16.50
C ARG A 192 0.49 4.04 15.59
N ASP A 193 1.04 5.23 15.79
CA ASP A 193 2.16 5.75 14.98
C ASP A 193 3.44 5.76 15.82
N THR A 194 4.44 4.98 15.41
CA THR A 194 5.71 4.88 16.14
C THR A 194 6.59 6.10 15.95
N PHE A 195 6.40 6.86 14.87
CA PHE A 195 7.35 7.85 14.40
C PHE A 195 8.79 7.31 14.30
N ASP A 196 8.97 6.03 14.00
CA ASP A 196 10.26 5.34 13.84
C ASP A 196 11.21 6.07 12.87
N TRP A 197 10.68 6.69 11.83
CA TRP A 197 11.44 7.49 10.87
C TRP A 197 12.23 8.64 11.53
N LYS A 198 11.80 9.14 12.71
CA LYS A 198 12.53 10.16 13.49
C LYS A 198 13.85 9.64 14.06
N VAL A 199 14.05 8.33 14.14
CA VAL A 199 15.33 7.70 14.53
C VAL A 199 16.41 7.94 13.48
N ASN A 200 16.04 8.11 12.20
CA ASN A 200 17.02 8.47 11.17
C ASN A 200 17.72 9.80 11.49
N ALA A 201 16.95 10.78 11.97
CA ALA A 201 17.40 12.11 12.37
C ALA A 201 17.93 12.18 13.81
N GLY A 202 17.88 11.09 14.59
CA GLY A 202 18.25 11.09 16.01
C GLY A 202 17.31 11.87 16.92
N ILE A 203 16.10 12.21 16.43
CA ILE A 203 15.06 12.91 17.20
C ILE A 203 14.34 11.95 18.16
N LYS A 204 14.29 10.67 17.80
CA LYS A 204 13.76 9.58 18.63
C LYS A 204 14.78 8.44 18.68
N THR A 205 14.70 7.59 19.68
CA THR A 205 15.54 6.42 19.87
C THR A 205 14.71 5.13 19.80
N SER A 206 15.35 3.99 19.50
CA SER A 206 14.65 2.69 19.50
C SER A 206 14.01 2.37 20.86
N PRO A 207 14.69 2.58 22.02
CA PRO A 207 14.07 2.35 23.32
C PRO A 207 12.78 3.16 23.57
N GLU A 208 12.75 4.44 23.17
CA GLU A 208 11.54 5.27 23.30
C GLU A 208 10.38 4.71 22.47
N VAL A 209 10.64 4.24 21.24
CA VAL A 209 9.62 3.60 20.40
C VAL A 209 9.11 2.31 21.06
N VAL A 210 10.01 1.48 21.58
CA VAL A 210 9.66 0.21 22.21
C VAL A 210 8.82 0.42 23.47
N GLU A 211 9.17 1.42 24.29
CA GLU A 211 8.43 1.77 25.51
C GLU A 211 6.98 2.18 25.17
N GLU A 212 6.78 3.06 24.18
CA GLU A 212 5.45 3.46 23.73
C GLU A 212 4.62 2.28 23.22
N VAL A 213 5.23 1.36 22.45
CA VAL A 213 4.54 0.16 21.96
C VAL A 213 4.18 -0.79 23.11
N GLN A 214 5.05 -0.96 24.10
CA GLN A 214 4.76 -1.75 25.29
C GLN A 214 3.58 -1.16 26.07
N ASP A 215 3.50 0.18 26.17
CA ASP A 215 2.36 0.85 26.78
C ASP A 215 1.07 0.63 26.00
N TRP A 216 1.09 0.65 24.66
CA TRP A 216 -0.09 0.29 23.86
C TRP A 216 -0.53 -1.17 24.09
N LYS A 217 0.44 -2.07 24.25
CA LYS A 217 0.17 -3.50 24.53
C LYS A 217 -0.43 -3.74 25.91
N LEU A 218 0.10 -3.07 26.94
CA LEU A 218 -0.24 -3.33 28.35
C LEU A 218 -1.38 -2.44 28.86
N GLN A 219 -1.36 -1.16 28.50
CA GLN A 219 -2.26 -0.12 29.00
C GLN A 219 -3.26 0.34 27.93
N GLY A 220 -2.86 0.31 26.66
CA GLY A 220 -3.69 0.70 25.51
C GLY A 220 -4.72 -0.36 25.08
N GLY A 221 -4.93 -1.40 25.87
CA GLY A 221 -5.90 -2.47 25.63
C GLY A 221 -5.41 -3.59 24.70
N GLY A 222 -4.16 -3.55 24.24
CA GLY A 222 -3.57 -4.63 23.44
C GLY A 222 -4.06 -4.71 21.99
N TRP A 223 -4.65 -3.62 21.48
CA TRP A 223 -5.19 -3.49 20.12
C TRP A 223 -4.58 -2.26 19.42
N GLY A 224 -4.58 -2.29 18.10
CA GLY A 224 -4.09 -1.22 17.25
C GLY A 224 -3.32 -1.72 16.03
N LEU A 225 -3.34 -0.91 14.98
CA LEU A 225 -2.57 -1.14 13.77
C LEU A 225 -1.41 -0.14 13.75
N ILE A 226 -0.19 -0.68 13.84
CA ILE A 226 1.04 0.10 13.96
C ILE A 226 1.55 0.53 12.59
N LEU A 227 1.92 1.81 12.47
CA LEU A 227 2.69 2.36 11.36
C LEU A 227 4.20 2.37 11.70
N GLU A 228 5.00 1.70 10.87
CA GLU A 228 6.47 1.65 10.85
C GLU A 228 6.97 1.65 9.40
N HIS A 229 8.28 1.76 9.18
CA HIS A 229 8.89 1.84 7.85
C HIS A 229 10.08 0.90 7.71
N ASP A 230 10.18 0.17 6.60
CA ASP A 230 11.31 -0.76 6.33
C ASP A 230 12.34 -0.19 5.34
N THR A 231 12.44 1.14 5.24
CA THR A 231 13.31 1.85 4.28
C THR A 231 14.78 1.90 4.65
N THR A 232 15.12 2.05 5.93
CA THR A 232 16.52 2.19 6.38
C THR A 232 16.87 1.12 7.39
N ILE A 233 18.18 0.86 7.54
CA ILE A 233 18.65 -0.09 8.56
C ILE A 233 18.28 0.35 9.98
N LYS A 234 18.14 1.66 10.22
CA LYS A 234 17.74 2.18 11.53
C LYS A 234 16.28 1.88 11.83
N THR A 235 15.36 2.14 10.88
CA THR A 235 13.93 1.85 11.07
C THR A 235 13.67 0.35 11.09
N VAL A 236 14.39 -0.45 10.28
CA VAL A 236 14.36 -1.91 10.36
C VAL A 236 14.80 -2.42 11.74
N ASN A 237 15.86 -1.87 12.33
CA ASN A 237 16.27 -2.27 13.68
C ASN A 237 15.20 -1.94 14.73
N VAL A 238 14.56 -0.77 14.63
CA VAL A 238 13.42 -0.40 15.48
C VAL A 238 12.29 -1.41 15.33
N GLY A 239 11.90 -1.73 14.08
CA GLY A 239 10.85 -2.71 13.79
C GLY A 239 11.13 -4.09 14.40
N LEU A 240 12.39 -4.52 14.43
CA LEU A 240 12.79 -5.77 15.06
C LEU A 240 12.76 -5.70 16.60
N ASP A 241 13.16 -4.59 17.19
CA ASP A 241 13.05 -4.38 18.64
C ASP A 241 11.58 -4.36 19.10
N VAL A 242 10.72 -3.70 18.31
CA VAL A 242 9.26 -3.70 18.49
C VAL A 242 8.69 -5.11 18.35
N ALA A 243 9.08 -5.85 17.30
CA ALA A 243 8.63 -7.23 17.08
C ALA A 243 9.01 -8.15 18.25
N LYS A 244 10.20 -7.96 18.82
CA LYS A 244 10.65 -8.69 20.02
C LYS A 244 9.80 -8.36 21.24
N ALA A 245 9.41 -7.10 21.44
CA ALA A 245 8.55 -6.67 22.55
C ALA A 245 7.10 -7.17 22.40
N LEU A 246 6.57 -7.19 21.18
CA LEU A 246 5.21 -7.64 20.89
C LEU A 246 5.09 -9.18 20.89
N GLY A 247 6.09 -9.88 20.34
CA GLY A 247 6.05 -11.31 20.11
C GLY A 247 5.25 -11.69 18.84
N PRO A 248 5.00 -13.00 18.61
CA PRO A 248 4.43 -13.49 17.35
C PRO A 248 2.91 -13.34 17.23
N ASN A 249 2.21 -12.88 18.28
CA ASN A 249 0.75 -12.80 18.30
C ASN A 249 0.23 -11.52 17.59
N GLN A 250 0.60 -11.37 16.34
CA GLN A 250 0.25 -10.24 15.49
C GLN A 250 -0.60 -10.72 14.30
N LEU A 251 -1.32 -9.79 13.68
CA LEU A 251 -2.19 -10.07 12.55
C LEU A 251 -1.76 -9.27 11.32
N THR A 252 -1.96 -9.86 10.15
CA THR A 252 -2.02 -9.10 8.90
C THR A 252 -3.29 -8.23 8.87
N VAL A 253 -3.28 -7.18 8.05
CA VAL A 253 -4.43 -6.28 7.89
C VAL A 253 -5.71 -7.04 7.52
N ALA A 254 -5.62 -8.05 6.66
CA ALA A 254 -6.78 -8.86 6.29
C ALA A 254 -7.36 -9.62 7.50
N GLU A 255 -6.51 -10.19 8.34
CA GLU A 255 -6.93 -10.91 9.54
C GLU A 255 -7.56 -9.98 10.59
N CYS A 256 -7.08 -8.73 10.70
CA CYS A 256 -7.66 -7.71 11.59
C CYS A 256 -9.15 -7.45 11.31
N VAL A 257 -9.57 -7.61 10.05
CA VAL A 257 -10.97 -7.40 9.61
C VAL A 257 -11.68 -8.69 9.20
N GLY A 258 -11.12 -9.86 9.56
CA GLY A 258 -11.73 -11.16 9.27
C GLY A 258 -11.82 -11.52 7.78
N GLN A 259 -11.01 -10.89 6.92
CA GLN A 259 -10.95 -11.18 5.49
C GLN A 259 -9.88 -12.23 5.20
N THR A 260 -10.23 -13.22 4.38
CA THR A 260 -9.29 -14.27 3.94
C THR A 260 -8.67 -14.00 2.57
N GLN A 261 -9.19 -13.03 1.83
CA GLN A 261 -8.68 -12.63 0.52
C GLN A 261 -7.74 -11.44 0.66
N TRP A 262 -6.48 -11.63 0.28
CA TRP A 262 -5.43 -10.60 0.35
C TRP A 262 -5.30 -9.81 -0.95
N TYR A 263 -5.62 -10.47 -2.06
CA TYR A 263 -5.44 -9.97 -3.41
C TYR A 263 -6.79 -9.95 -4.13
N GLN A 264 -6.88 -9.09 -5.13
CA GLN A 264 -8.05 -9.03 -6.01
C GLN A 264 -8.06 -10.25 -6.94
N ASP A 265 -9.26 -10.68 -7.32
CA ASP A 265 -9.44 -11.69 -8.35
C ASP A 265 -9.11 -11.06 -9.73
N PRO A 266 -8.08 -11.55 -10.45
CA PRO A 266 -7.73 -11.03 -11.77
C PRO A 266 -8.90 -11.04 -12.76
N ALA A 267 -9.84 -11.98 -12.60
CA ALA A 267 -11.04 -12.09 -13.46
C ALA A 267 -12.03 -10.93 -13.28
N ARG A 268 -11.99 -10.23 -12.13
CA ARG A 268 -12.89 -9.09 -11.85
C ARG A 268 -12.41 -7.76 -12.44
N LEU A 269 -11.10 -7.63 -12.70
CA LEU A 269 -10.50 -6.35 -13.09
C LEU A 269 -10.31 -6.18 -14.60
N GLY A 270 -10.70 -7.16 -15.42
CA GLY A 270 -10.49 -7.09 -16.88
C GLY A 270 -9.01 -7.01 -17.31
N ASN A 271 -8.07 -7.27 -16.38
CA ASN A 271 -6.63 -7.09 -16.57
C ASN A 271 -5.93 -8.25 -17.29
N GLU A 272 -6.69 -9.27 -17.73
CA GLU A 272 -6.25 -10.12 -18.84
C GLU A 272 -6.92 -9.64 -20.14
N PRO A 273 -6.17 -9.48 -21.25
CA PRO A 273 -6.80 -9.49 -22.56
C PRO A 273 -7.57 -10.80 -22.68
N ARG A 274 -8.90 -10.73 -22.77
CA ARG A 274 -9.78 -11.91 -22.87
C ARG A 274 -9.18 -12.88 -23.89
N ARG A 275 -8.67 -14.02 -23.43
CA ARG A 275 -8.21 -15.10 -24.32
C ARG A 275 -9.38 -15.55 -25.18
N GLY A 276 -9.36 -15.19 -26.46
CA GLY A 276 -10.02 -15.93 -27.54
C GLY A 276 -11.50 -15.65 -27.79
N HIS A 277 -11.78 -14.77 -28.76
CA HIS A 277 -12.83 -15.04 -29.73
C HIS A 277 -12.20 -15.60 -31.00
N ARG A 278 -12.20 -16.94 -31.10
CA ARG A 278 -12.44 -17.77 -32.29
C ARG A 278 -12.13 -19.22 -31.92
N ALA A 279 -13.15 -19.94 -31.45
CA ALA A 279 -13.18 -21.38 -31.60
C ALA A 279 -13.41 -21.67 -33.08
N ALA A 280 -12.34 -21.90 -33.83
CA ALA A 280 -12.43 -22.54 -35.14
C ALA A 280 -12.76 -24.01 -34.90
N SER A 281 -13.95 -24.40 -35.37
CA SER A 281 -14.48 -25.75 -35.41
C SER A 281 -13.49 -26.72 -36.07
N TYR A 282 -13.04 -27.73 -35.33
CA TYR A 282 -12.50 -28.94 -35.92
C TYR A 282 -13.68 -29.83 -36.30
N GLN A 283 -14.05 -29.82 -37.58
CA GLN A 283 -14.93 -30.85 -38.15
C GLN A 283 -14.12 -32.14 -38.30
N ARG A 284 -14.74 -33.23 -37.84
CA ARG A 284 -14.31 -34.60 -38.09
C ARG A 284 -14.57 -34.96 -39.55
N SER A 285 -13.56 -35.54 -40.20
CA SER A 285 -13.69 -36.58 -41.21
C SER A 285 -12.34 -37.28 -41.36
#